data_AF-A0A2V8MAT1-F1
#
_entry.id   AF-A0A2V8MAT1-F1
#
_cell.length_a   1.000
_cell.length_b   1.000
_cell.length_c   1.000
_cell.angle_alpha   90.00
_cell.angle_beta   90.00
_cell.angle_gamma   90.00
#
_symmetry.space_group_name_H-M   'P 1'
#
loop_
_entity.id
_entity.type
_entity.pdbx_description
1 polymer ?
#
loop_
_entity_poly.entity_id
_entity_poly.type
_entity_poly.pdbx_seq_one_letter_code
_entity_poly.pdbx_strand_id
1 'polypeptide(L)'
;MHGYGAAWLAIWMLFHPYQSVKLFGVTVWPQGMIPRHRERLAESIGNAVGNELVSQETVFHALFETGFFSRKVEGFVNSYTTELLSTAHPSLIEALPRGARAPVLDTITALQYRLAEHIASVLKSEQTAAEIANFVHRQIDKLLEKRLSETVSDETFDLVLGFAEKRFNGLVNEEGFETKVSAFVGERIDDFAQMKASLVEMLTPETIALIKERIDRQVGPIADHLADIATSPTTRTQIGTLIKREVDDYYRELSFLKKIFISRERIYREVDDLVHSTLPSRVDEYLRGAAFAQEATVFLNSTIDNLMQRPLNEIIGQVPSEKFETIKHEAAARLVAMIRSPEVAGSVRTYLSEALERLRPETLRELLAMLNPESAQRVKAFLTKSLLTVLARDDTARTINAILSSQIERFLVAPIGRLADHMPAGAIEKASAALTEKITAAARERLPAALAEFDVGGLVRKKVSEYPIEKLEELVLLVAQHHLKTIELFGAIIGLWIGIGQAIYFWFTYVPKR
;
A
#
# COMPACT_ATOMS: atom_id res chain seq x y z
N MET A 1 21.19 99.95 3.34
CA MET A 1 21.85 99.30 2.18
C MET A 1 23.33 98.98 2.41
N HIS A 2 24.08 99.69 3.27
CA HIS A 2 25.54 99.49 3.39
C HIS A 2 26.01 98.18 4.07
N GLY A 3 25.15 97.45 4.80
CA GLY A 3 25.55 96.19 5.48
C GLY A 3 25.56 94.94 4.59
N TYR A 4 24.62 94.82 3.65
CA TYR A 4 24.48 93.66 2.76
C TYR A 4 25.66 93.55 1.79
N GLY A 5 26.04 94.66 1.15
CA GLY A 5 27.18 94.71 0.24
C GLY A 5 28.49 94.36 0.93
N ALA A 6 28.67 94.77 2.19
CA ALA A 6 29.87 94.45 2.96
C ALA A 6 29.96 92.96 3.33
N ALA A 7 28.85 92.33 3.73
CA ALA A 7 28.83 90.91 4.06
C ALA A 7 28.98 90.02 2.81
N TRP A 8 28.33 90.39 1.71
CA TRP A 8 28.51 89.74 0.42
C TRP A 8 29.96 89.88 -0.09
N LEU A 9 30.54 91.07 0.03
CA LEU A 9 31.95 91.33 -0.31
C LEU A 9 32.89 90.51 0.58
N ALA A 10 32.60 90.37 1.88
CA ALA A 10 33.41 89.55 2.78
C ALA A 10 33.42 88.07 2.36
N ILE A 11 32.25 87.53 1.96
CA ILE A 11 32.15 86.16 1.45
C ILE A 11 32.87 86.05 0.10
N TRP A 12 32.68 87.01 -0.81
CA TRP A 12 33.37 87.06 -2.09
C TRP A 12 34.89 87.09 -1.93
N MET A 13 35.40 87.86 -0.96
CA MET A 13 36.82 87.94 -0.61
C MET A 13 37.39 86.66 0.04
N LEU A 14 36.56 85.74 0.54
CA LEU A 14 37.04 84.42 0.99
C LEU A 14 37.48 83.54 -0.19
N PHE A 15 36.92 83.78 -1.39
CA PHE A 15 37.19 82.98 -2.59
C PHE A 15 38.06 83.71 -3.60
N HIS A 16 37.89 85.03 -3.76
CA HIS A 16 38.61 85.83 -4.74
C HIS A 16 39.74 86.67 -4.11
N PRO A 17 40.88 86.86 -4.80
CA PRO A 17 41.27 86.27 -6.08
C PRO A 17 41.69 84.80 -5.94
N TYR A 18 41.34 83.96 -6.92
CA TYR A 18 41.64 82.52 -6.90
C TYR A 18 43.13 82.20 -6.92
N GLN A 19 43.96 83.10 -7.44
CA GLN A 19 45.43 83.03 -7.42
C GLN A 19 45.99 84.34 -6.85
N SER A 20 47.15 84.30 -6.20
CA SER A 20 47.78 85.51 -5.66
C SER A 20 48.21 86.46 -6.78
N VAL A 21 47.85 87.74 -6.69
CA VAL A 21 48.27 88.75 -7.66
C VAL A 21 49.58 89.38 -7.18
N LYS A 22 50.67 89.17 -7.93
CA LYS A 22 52.01 89.68 -7.61
C LYS A 22 52.39 90.80 -8.58
N LEU A 23 52.95 91.89 -8.05
CA LEU A 23 53.46 93.02 -8.82
C LEU A 23 54.90 93.29 -8.36
N PHE A 24 55.86 93.30 -9.30
CA PHE A 24 57.29 93.50 -8.99
C PHE A 24 57.84 92.63 -7.84
N GLY A 25 57.42 91.36 -7.77
CA GLY A 25 57.86 90.42 -6.74
C GLY A 25 57.20 90.61 -5.36
N VAL A 26 56.42 91.68 -5.16
CA VAL A 26 55.64 91.93 -3.94
C VAL A 26 54.19 91.48 -4.15
N THR A 27 53.62 90.80 -3.16
CA THR A 27 52.23 90.32 -3.23
C THR A 27 51.29 91.49 -2.93
N VAL A 28 50.54 91.96 -3.94
CA VAL A 28 49.64 93.12 -3.82
C VAL A 28 48.28 92.70 -3.28
N TRP A 29 47.80 91.53 -3.70
CA TRP A 29 46.59 90.92 -3.16
C TRP A 29 46.84 89.47 -2.74
N PRO A 30 46.63 89.12 -1.46
CA PRO A 30 46.69 87.74 -1.02
C PRO A 30 45.56 86.95 -1.68
N GLN A 31 45.81 85.68 -1.95
CA GLN A 31 44.79 84.74 -2.42
C GLN A 31 43.65 84.65 -1.39
N GLY A 32 42.42 84.44 -1.87
CA GLY A 32 41.26 84.19 -1.00
C GLY A 32 41.54 83.08 0.02
N MET A 33 40.97 83.21 1.22
CA MET A 33 41.25 82.32 2.36
C MET A 33 40.94 80.85 2.08
N ILE A 34 39.87 80.54 1.34
CA ILE A 34 39.43 79.16 1.06
C ILE A 34 40.35 78.47 0.03
N PRO A 35 40.65 79.07 -1.14
CA PRO A 35 41.66 78.54 -2.06
C PRO A 35 43.04 78.36 -1.42
N ARG A 36 43.45 79.30 -0.55
CA ARG A 36 44.75 79.28 0.13
C ARG A 36 44.90 78.15 1.15
N HIS A 37 43.81 77.71 1.77
CA HIS A 37 43.80 76.63 2.76
C HIS A 37 43.05 75.39 2.30
N ARG A 38 42.87 75.21 0.99
CA ARG A 38 42.12 74.10 0.39
C ARG A 38 42.58 72.72 0.87
N GLU A 39 43.88 72.50 0.97
CA GLU A 39 44.43 71.22 1.44
C GLU A 39 44.07 70.93 2.90
N ARG A 40 44.11 71.95 3.76
CA ARG A 40 43.72 71.83 5.18
C ARG A 40 42.23 71.60 5.31
N LEU A 41 41.42 72.31 4.51
CA LEU A 41 39.98 72.10 4.46
C LEU A 41 39.64 70.68 3.98
N ALA A 42 40.32 70.19 2.95
CA ALA A 42 40.17 68.83 2.45
C ALA A 42 40.60 67.78 3.48
N GLU A 43 41.64 68.04 4.25
CA GLU A 43 42.09 67.18 5.36
C GLU A 43 41.08 67.16 6.51
N SER A 44 40.60 68.32 6.95
CA SER A 44 39.57 68.41 8.01
C SER A 44 38.25 67.75 7.59
N ILE A 45 37.79 68.00 6.36
CA ILE A 45 36.57 67.36 5.82
C ILE A 45 36.79 65.87 5.62
N GLY A 46 37.95 65.46 5.09
CA GLY A 46 38.30 64.06 4.90
C GLY A 46 38.32 63.28 6.22
N ASN A 47 38.93 63.85 7.26
CA ASN A 47 38.98 63.25 8.59
C ASN A 47 37.59 63.20 9.25
N ALA A 48 36.82 64.29 9.20
CA ALA A 48 35.46 64.31 9.75
C ALA A 48 34.55 63.30 9.05
N VAL A 49 34.60 63.22 7.71
CA VAL A 49 33.76 62.29 6.96
C VAL A 49 34.23 60.84 7.15
N GLY A 50 35.54 60.57 7.08
CA GLY A 50 36.09 59.22 7.19
C GLY A 50 36.05 58.63 8.60
N ASN A 51 36.26 59.44 9.64
CA ASN A 51 36.33 58.96 11.02
C ASN A 51 35.02 59.11 11.79
N GLU A 52 34.21 60.15 11.50
CA GLU A 52 33.00 60.44 12.27
C GLU A 52 31.70 60.10 11.52
N LEU A 53 31.61 60.39 10.23
CA LEU A 53 30.36 60.21 9.46
C LEU A 53 30.23 58.85 8.77
N VAL A 54 31.34 58.31 8.25
CA VAL A 54 31.40 57.06 7.47
C VAL A 54 32.48 56.16 8.06
N SER A 55 32.47 56.02 9.38
CA SER A 55 33.39 55.14 10.08
C SER A 55 33.09 53.67 9.76
N GLN A 56 34.07 52.81 10.01
CA GLN A 56 33.91 51.35 9.86
C GLN A 56 32.71 50.84 10.66
N GLU A 57 32.49 51.35 11.88
CA GLU A 57 31.35 50.97 12.72
C GLU A 57 30.02 51.43 12.13
N THR A 58 29.95 52.66 11.60
CA THR A 58 28.74 53.19 10.95
C THR A 58 28.39 52.36 9.71
N VAL A 59 29.39 52.00 8.90
CA VAL A 59 29.19 51.15 7.72
C VAL A 59 28.78 49.73 8.13
N PHE A 60 29.43 49.14 9.14
CA PHE A 60 29.09 47.82 9.64
C PHE A 60 27.65 47.77 10.15
N HIS A 61 27.26 48.72 10.99
CA HIS A 61 25.90 48.84 11.51
C HIS A 61 24.89 49.03 10.36
N ALA A 62 25.18 49.92 9.41
CA ALA A 62 24.32 50.15 8.26
C ALA A 62 24.13 48.89 7.39
N LEU A 63 25.18 48.08 7.20
CA LEU A 63 25.12 46.86 6.38
C LEU A 63 24.43 45.71 7.10
N PHE A 64 24.81 45.41 8.35
CA PHE A 64 24.43 44.17 9.03
C PHE A 64 23.30 44.33 10.06
N GLU A 65 23.21 45.46 10.77
CA GLU A 65 22.21 45.65 11.84
C GLU A 65 20.85 46.15 11.32
N THR A 66 20.82 46.80 10.15
CA THR A 66 19.56 47.25 9.51
C THR A 66 18.86 46.13 8.70
N GLY A 67 19.46 44.95 8.63
CA GLY A 67 19.06 43.84 7.76
C GLY A 67 19.21 44.13 6.26
N PHE A 68 19.81 45.25 5.86
CA PHE A 68 20.01 45.62 4.46
C PHE A 68 20.79 44.56 3.69
N PHE A 69 21.94 44.12 4.24
CA PHE A 69 22.80 43.15 3.57
C PHE A 69 22.11 41.81 3.36
N SER A 70 21.48 41.25 4.41
CA SER A 70 20.76 39.96 4.32
C SER A 70 19.68 39.98 3.25
N ARG A 71 18.83 41.02 3.20
CA ARG A 71 17.80 41.17 2.16
C ARG A 71 18.39 41.27 0.75
N LYS A 72 19.52 41.96 0.60
CA LYS A 72 20.17 42.12 -0.70
C LYS A 72 20.81 40.82 -1.19
N VAL A 73 21.46 40.09 -0.28
CA VAL A 73 22.02 38.75 -0.56
C VAL A 73 20.91 37.77 -0.87
N GLU A 74 19.82 37.76 -0.11
CA GLU A 74 18.66 36.89 -0.36
C GLU A 74 18.09 37.10 -1.77
N GLY A 75 17.84 38.35 -2.16
CA GLY A 75 17.36 38.67 -3.51
C GLY A 75 18.35 38.27 -4.62
N PHE A 76 19.64 38.43 -4.39
CA PHE A 76 20.68 37.98 -5.33
C PHE A 76 20.74 36.46 -5.44
N VAL A 77 20.77 35.74 -4.31
CA VAL A 77 20.81 34.28 -4.27
C VAL A 77 19.54 33.70 -4.92
N ASN A 78 18.36 34.23 -4.60
CA ASN A 78 17.10 33.75 -5.19
C ASN A 78 17.05 33.98 -6.69
N SER A 79 17.40 35.17 -7.19
CA SER A 79 17.40 35.46 -8.62
C SER A 79 18.41 34.59 -9.37
N TYR A 80 19.65 34.53 -8.91
CA TYR A 80 20.71 33.74 -9.54
C TYR A 80 20.41 32.23 -9.51
N THR A 81 19.90 31.71 -8.39
CA THR A 81 19.51 30.31 -8.27
C THR A 81 18.34 29.98 -9.18
N THR A 82 17.32 30.86 -9.27
CA THR A 82 16.18 30.67 -10.18
C THR A 82 16.64 30.68 -11.64
N GLU A 83 17.52 31.59 -12.02
CA GLU A 83 18.07 31.68 -13.37
C GLU A 83 18.90 30.43 -13.73
N LEU A 84 19.84 30.03 -12.87
CA LEU A 84 20.66 28.83 -13.09
C LEU A 84 19.82 27.56 -13.20
N LEU A 85 18.78 27.41 -12.38
CA LEU A 85 17.95 26.20 -12.35
C LEU A 85 16.92 26.17 -13.48
N SER A 86 16.47 27.32 -13.97
CA SER A 86 15.52 27.44 -15.09
C SER A 86 16.20 27.44 -16.47
N THR A 87 17.53 27.63 -16.51
CA THR A 87 18.33 27.46 -17.71
C THR A 87 18.41 25.99 -18.10
N ALA A 88 18.16 25.69 -19.38
CA ALA A 88 18.31 24.34 -19.90
C ALA A 88 19.80 24.05 -20.13
N HIS A 89 20.35 23.11 -19.35
CA HIS A 89 21.75 22.71 -19.47
C HIS A 89 21.91 21.61 -20.53
N PRO A 90 22.95 21.68 -21.37
CA PRO A 90 23.27 20.64 -22.33
C PRO A 90 23.70 19.34 -21.63
N SER A 91 23.99 18.30 -22.39
CA SER A 91 24.47 17.04 -21.79
C SER A 91 25.83 17.22 -21.11
N LEU A 92 26.19 16.33 -20.19
CA LEU A 92 27.48 16.40 -19.49
C LEU A 92 28.67 16.39 -20.45
N ILE A 93 28.59 15.61 -21.54
CA ILE A 93 29.63 15.58 -22.57
C ILE A 93 29.74 16.93 -23.29
N GLU A 94 28.62 17.58 -23.57
CA GLU A 94 28.58 18.85 -24.27
C GLU A 94 29.07 20.02 -23.40
N ALA A 95 28.76 19.97 -22.10
CA ALA A 95 29.23 20.93 -21.11
C ALA A 95 30.76 20.89 -20.90
N LEU A 96 31.42 19.78 -21.25
CA LEU A 96 32.88 19.66 -21.15
C LEU A 96 33.61 20.45 -22.26
N PRO A 97 34.76 21.08 -21.93
CA PRO A 97 35.65 21.69 -22.91
C PRO A 97 36.05 20.69 -24.01
N ARG A 98 36.10 21.12 -25.28
CA ARG A 98 36.34 20.23 -26.43
C ARG A 98 37.59 19.34 -26.28
N GLY A 99 38.67 19.87 -25.70
CA GLY A 99 39.91 19.12 -25.46
C GLY A 99 39.86 18.11 -24.31
N ALA A 100 38.88 18.20 -23.42
CA ALA A 100 38.72 17.32 -22.27
C ALA A 100 37.73 16.17 -22.51
N ARG A 101 36.90 16.25 -23.57
CA ARG A 101 35.85 15.26 -23.85
C ARG A 101 36.39 13.84 -24.02
N ALA A 102 37.38 13.65 -24.89
CA ALA A 102 37.96 12.32 -25.15
C ALA A 102 38.66 11.73 -23.90
N PRO A 103 39.57 12.45 -23.20
CA PRO A 103 40.15 11.94 -21.95
C PRO A 103 39.11 11.56 -20.88
N VAL A 104 38.03 12.34 -20.74
CA VAL A 104 36.97 12.05 -19.78
C VAL A 104 36.19 10.79 -20.18
N LEU A 105 35.86 10.62 -21.46
CA LEU A 105 35.18 9.40 -21.92
C LEU A 105 36.06 8.15 -21.77
N ASP A 106 37.36 8.26 -22.03
CA ASP A 106 38.31 7.15 -21.86
C ASP A 106 38.41 6.74 -20.38
N THR A 107 38.49 7.72 -19.46
CA THR A 107 38.51 7.45 -18.01
C THR A 107 37.21 6.84 -17.51
N ILE A 108 36.06 7.28 -18.02
CA ILE A 108 34.76 6.67 -17.67
C ILE A 108 34.70 5.22 -18.16
N THR A 109 35.16 4.95 -19.38
CA THR A 109 35.20 3.60 -19.94
C THR A 109 36.10 2.67 -19.12
N ALA A 110 37.26 3.17 -18.70
CA ALA A 110 38.16 2.43 -17.80
C ALA A 110 37.53 2.18 -16.41
N LEU A 111 36.80 3.17 -15.87
CA LEU A 111 36.07 3.03 -14.62
C LEU A 111 34.94 2.00 -14.74
N GLN A 112 34.19 2.00 -15.85
CA GLN A 112 33.14 1.02 -16.13
C GLN A 112 33.71 -0.41 -16.15
N TYR A 113 34.86 -0.64 -16.78
CA TYR A 113 35.51 -1.95 -16.76
C TYR A 113 35.87 -2.41 -15.34
N ARG A 114 36.51 -1.53 -14.55
CA ARG A 114 36.85 -1.83 -13.14
C ARG A 114 35.61 -2.07 -12.28
N LEU A 115 34.54 -1.31 -12.52
CA LEU A 115 33.27 -1.47 -11.83
C LEU A 115 32.63 -2.82 -12.19
N ALA A 116 32.68 -3.23 -13.46
CA ALA A 116 32.18 -4.52 -13.91
C ALA A 116 32.87 -5.68 -13.19
N GLU A 117 34.20 -5.65 -13.14
CA GLU A 117 35.02 -6.65 -12.45
C GLU A 117 34.72 -6.68 -10.94
N HIS A 118 34.60 -5.51 -10.33
CA HIS A 118 34.23 -5.40 -8.92
C HIS A 118 32.83 -5.96 -8.63
N ILE A 119 31.83 -5.64 -9.45
CA ILE A 119 30.47 -6.17 -9.31
C ILE A 119 30.46 -7.70 -9.45
N ALA A 120 31.16 -8.24 -10.45
CA ALA A 120 31.25 -9.68 -10.64
C ALA A 120 31.89 -10.38 -9.43
N SER A 121 32.92 -9.76 -8.84
CA SER A 121 33.58 -10.24 -7.62
C SER A 121 32.65 -10.18 -6.40
N VAL A 122 31.96 -9.06 -6.18
CA VAL A 122 31.04 -8.87 -5.06
C VAL A 122 29.87 -9.85 -5.13
N LEU A 123 29.26 -10.04 -6.30
CA LEU A 123 28.14 -10.97 -6.49
C LEU A 123 28.49 -12.42 -6.15
N LYS A 124 29.78 -12.80 -6.28
CA LYS A 124 30.30 -14.13 -5.95
C LYS A 124 30.85 -14.24 -4.53
N SER A 125 30.86 -13.15 -3.77
CA SER A 125 31.44 -13.12 -2.42
C SER A 125 30.56 -13.84 -1.39
N GLU A 126 31.19 -14.48 -0.42
CA GLU A 126 30.49 -15.14 0.69
C GLU A 126 29.67 -14.14 1.52
N GLN A 127 30.18 -12.90 1.67
CA GLN A 127 29.47 -11.84 2.38
C GLN A 127 28.15 -11.49 1.68
N THR A 128 28.17 -11.30 0.35
CA THR A 128 26.95 -11.04 -0.42
C THR A 128 26.00 -12.22 -0.34
N ALA A 129 26.51 -13.45 -0.35
CA ALA A 129 25.67 -14.63 -0.18
C ALA A 129 24.94 -14.66 1.18
N ALA A 130 25.63 -14.30 2.26
CA ALA A 130 25.04 -14.19 3.59
C ALA A 130 23.99 -13.06 3.67
N GLU A 131 24.27 -11.90 3.09
CA GLU A 131 23.32 -10.78 3.03
C GLU A 131 22.07 -11.12 2.23
N ILE A 132 22.21 -11.82 1.10
CA ILE A 132 21.07 -12.30 0.30
C ILE A 132 20.25 -13.30 1.11
N ALA A 133 20.89 -14.26 1.78
CA ALA A 133 20.19 -15.22 2.64
C ALA A 133 19.39 -14.49 3.73
N ASN A 134 20.00 -13.54 4.43
CA ASN A 134 19.34 -12.73 5.46
C ASN A 134 18.20 -11.87 4.89
N PHE A 135 18.38 -11.29 3.71
CA PHE A 135 17.34 -10.53 3.02
C PHE A 135 16.16 -11.42 2.67
N VAL A 136 16.39 -12.57 2.03
CA VAL A 136 15.36 -13.54 1.66
C VAL A 136 14.61 -14.04 2.88
N HIS A 137 15.32 -14.40 3.96
CA HIS A 137 14.69 -14.80 5.22
C HIS A 137 13.76 -13.72 5.76
N ARG A 138 14.25 -12.47 5.87
CA ARG A 138 13.44 -11.34 6.37
C ARG A 138 12.23 -11.04 5.49
N GLN A 139 12.37 -11.07 4.17
CA GLN A 139 11.25 -10.82 3.26
C GLN A 139 10.21 -11.93 3.33
N ILE A 140 10.65 -13.20 3.39
CA ILE A 140 9.73 -14.33 3.52
C ILE A 140 9.05 -14.30 4.88
N ASP A 141 9.75 -14.02 5.98
CA ASP A 141 9.11 -13.91 7.30
C ASP A 141 8.02 -12.84 7.33
N LYS A 142 8.30 -11.66 6.76
CA LYS A 142 7.29 -10.60 6.61
C LYS A 142 6.08 -11.03 5.79
N LEU A 143 6.29 -11.84 4.74
CA LEU A 143 5.19 -12.38 3.94
C LEU A 143 4.42 -13.46 4.71
N LEU A 144 5.11 -14.35 5.41
CA LEU A 144 4.51 -15.44 6.16
C LEU A 144 3.66 -14.97 7.35
N GLU A 145 3.98 -13.80 7.89
CA GLU A 145 3.21 -13.15 8.96
C GLU A 145 1.90 -12.50 8.48
N LYS A 146 1.74 -12.29 7.17
CA LYS A 146 0.49 -11.76 6.62
C LYS A 146 -0.61 -12.81 6.68
N ARG A 147 -1.83 -12.33 6.95
CA ARG A 147 -3.04 -13.14 6.85
C ARG A 147 -3.37 -13.43 5.40
N LEU A 148 -4.00 -14.58 5.15
CA LEU A 148 -4.44 -14.92 3.79
C LEU A 148 -5.41 -13.86 3.24
N SER A 149 -6.30 -13.33 4.08
CA SER A 149 -7.24 -12.25 3.73
C SER A 149 -6.58 -10.91 3.35
N GLU A 150 -5.34 -10.67 3.78
CA GLU A 150 -4.58 -9.46 3.42
C GLU A 150 -3.79 -9.65 2.12
N THR A 151 -3.55 -10.89 1.72
CA THR A 151 -2.73 -11.24 0.55
C THR A 151 -3.59 -11.61 -0.65
N VAL A 152 -4.77 -12.18 -0.41
CA VAL A 152 -5.73 -12.64 -1.42
C VAL A 152 -7.03 -11.84 -1.26
N SER A 153 -7.42 -11.12 -2.31
CA SER A 153 -8.67 -10.34 -2.32
C SER A 153 -9.90 -11.25 -2.35
N ASP A 154 -11.05 -10.74 -1.89
CA ASP A 154 -12.34 -11.42 -2.01
C ASP A 154 -12.66 -11.81 -3.46
N GLU A 155 -12.33 -10.93 -4.41
CA GLU A 155 -12.48 -11.20 -5.85
C GLU A 155 -11.64 -12.41 -6.31
N THR A 156 -10.41 -12.54 -5.79
CA THR A 156 -9.54 -13.67 -6.12
C THR A 156 -10.09 -14.96 -5.52
N PHE A 157 -10.66 -14.91 -4.32
CA PHE A 157 -11.33 -16.06 -3.72
C PHE A 157 -12.56 -16.50 -4.53
N ASP A 158 -13.40 -15.58 -4.97
CA ASP A 158 -14.55 -15.88 -5.82
C ASP A 158 -14.12 -16.47 -7.17
N LEU A 159 -13.00 -16.01 -7.74
CA LEU A 159 -12.42 -16.61 -8.94
C LEU A 159 -11.98 -18.06 -8.70
N VAL A 160 -11.36 -18.36 -7.55
CA VAL A 160 -10.95 -19.72 -7.18
C VAL A 160 -12.16 -20.63 -7.00
N LEU A 161 -13.20 -20.15 -6.30
CA LEU A 161 -14.45 -20.90 -6.11
C LEU A 161 -15.13 -21.18 -7.46
N GLY A 162 -15.25 -20.17 -8.32
CA GLY A 162 -15.83 -20.31 -9.65
C GLY A 162 -15.01 -21.23 -10.56
N PHE A 163 -13.68 -21.23 -10.44
CA PHE A 163 -12.81 -22.17 -11.15
C PHE A 163 -13.03 -23.61 -10.67
N ALA A 164 -13.10 -23.84 -9.35
CA ALA A 164 -13.33 -25.17 -8.79
C ALA A 164 -14.70 -25.72 -9.17
N GLU A 165 -15.75 -24.89 -9.13
CA GLU A 165 -17.11 -25.24 -9.55
C GLU A 165 -17.16 -25.63 -11.04
N LYS A 166 -16.55 -24.80 -11.91
CA LYS A 166 -16.42 -25.12 -13.35
C LYS A 166 -15.64 -26.40 -13.58
N ARG A 167 -14.57 -26.64 -12.82
CA ARG A 167 -13.75 -27.84 -12.95
C ARG A 167 -14.50 -29.09 -12.51
N PHE A 168 -15.24 -29.02 -11.40
CA PHE A 168 -16.12 -30.09 -10.94
C PHE A 168 -17.18 -30.43 -12.00
N ASN A 169 -17.91 -29.42 -12.47
CA ASN A 169 -18.93 -29.62 -13.51
C ASN A 169 -18.32 -30.16 -14.82
N GLY A 170 -17.12 -29.72 -15.19
CA GLY A 170 -16.40 -30.26 -16.34
C GLY A 170 -16.03 -31.73 -16.19
N LEU A 171 -15.52 -32.14 -15.01
CA LEU A 171 -15.13 -33.52 -14.72
C LEU A 171 -16.34 -34.47 -14.70
N VAL A 172 -17.44 -34.06 -14.09
CA VAL A 172 -18.66 -34.88 -13.94
C VAL A 172 -19.37 -35.10 -15.30
N ASN A 173 -19.20 -34.16 -16.23
CA ASN A 173 -19.75 -34.22 -17.58
C ASN A 173 -18.75 -34.72 -18.64
N GLU A 174 -17.54 -35.13 -18.24
CA GLU A 174 -16.51 -35.66 -19.15
C GLU A 174 -16.96 -37.01 -19.75
N GLU A 175 -16.65 -37.22 -21.04
CA GLU A 175 -16.83 -38.53 -21.68
C GLU A 175 -15.95 -39.58 -20.95
N GLY A 176 -16.59 -40.60 -20.39
CA GLY A 176 -15.93 -41.65 -19.61
C GLY A 176 -15.98 -41.49 -18.08
N PHE A 177 -16.51 -40.39 -17.54
CA PHE A 177 -16.77 -40.27 -16.10
C PHE A 177 -17.68 -41.40 -15.59
N GLU A 178 -18.75 -41.68 -16.33
CA GLU A 178 -19.70 -42.77 -16.03
C GLU A 178 -19.04 -44.14 -16.04
N THR A 179 -18.17 -44.41 -17.01
CA THR A 179 -17.39 -45.66 -17.07
C THR A 179 -16.46 -45.81 -15.87
N LYS A 180 -15.79 -44.73 -15.45
CA LYS A 180 -14.92 -44.73 -14.26
C LYS A 180 -15.71 -44.97 -12.97
N VAL A 181 -16.87 -44.32 -12.83
CA VAL A 181 -17.76 -44.54 -11.68
C VAL A 181 -18.31 -45.97 -11.69
N SER A 182 -18.73 -46.50 -12.84
CA SER A 182 -19.22 -47.87 -12.97
C SER A 182 -18.15 -48.91 -12.61
N ALA A 183 -16.90 -48.69 -13.04
CA ALA A 183 -15.77 -49.54 -12.67
C ALA A 183 -15.50 -49.48 -11.15
N PHE A 184 -15.44 -48.28 -10.58
CA PHE A 184 -15.22 -48.09 -9.14
C PHE A 184 -16.32 -48.73 -8.30
N VAL A 185 -17.59 -48.51 -8.65
CA VAL A 185 -18.75 -49.07 -7.95
C VAL A 185 -18.79 -50.60 -8.10
N GLY A 186 -18.50 -51.09 -9.31
CA GLY A 186 -18.39 -52.53 -9.57
C GLY A 186 -17.34 -53.19 -8.69
N GLU A 187 -16.12 -52.65 -8.65
CA GLU A 187 -15.02 -53.15 -7.82
C GLU A 187 -15.38 -53.13 -6.33
N ARG A 188 -15.99 -52.05 -5.83
CA ARG A 188 -16.42 -51.98 -4.42
C ARG A 188 -17.52 -52.98 -4.09
N ILE A 189 -18.48 -53.19 -4.98
CA ILE A 189 -19.54 -54.19 -4.79
C ILE A 189 -18.96 -55.61 -4.83
N ASP A 190 -17.97 -55.86 -5.68
CA ASP A 190 -17.23 -57.12 -5.73
C ASP A 190 -16.42 -57.38 -4.45
N ASP A 191 -15.73 -56.35 -3.93
CA ASP A 191 -15.03 -56.42 -2.65
C ASP A 191 -16.01 -56.83 -1.53
N PHE A 192 -17.16 -56.14 -1.43
CA PHE A 192 -18.20 -56.46 -0.45
C PHE A 192 -18.78 -57.87 -0.63
N ALA A 193 -18.92 -58.35 -1.86
CA ALA A 193 -19.38 -59.70 -2.15
C ALA A 193 -18.38 -60.78 -1.74
N GLN A 194 -17.09 -60.45 -1.60
CA GLN A 194 -16.05 -61.37 -1.14
C GLN A 194 -15.78 -61.26 0.36
N MET A 195 -16.27 -60.22 1.03
CA MET A 195 -16.12 -60.04 2.47
C MET A 195 -16.85 -61.14 3.25
N LYS A 196 -16.13 -61.71 4.22
CA LYS A 196 -16.68 -62.68 5.18
C LYS A 196 -17.30 -62.01 6.41
N ALA A 197 -17.23 -60.69 6.50
CA ALA A 197 -17.83 -59.91 7.57
C ALA A 197 -19.36 -59.97 7.48
N SER A 198 -20.01 -59.91 8.65
CA SER A 198 -21.47 -59.86 8.75
C SER A 198 -21.97 -58.41 8.74
N LEU A 199 -23.24 -58.18 8.40
CA LEU A 199 -23.81 -56.83 8.41
C LEU A 199 -23.86 -56.22 9.82
N VAL A 200 -23.94 -57.05 10.87
CA VAL A 200 -23.88 -56.60 12.28
C VAL A 200 -22.53 -55.95 12.60
N GLU A 201 -21.44 -56.40 11.99
CA GLU A 201 -20.10 -55.84 12.22
C GLU A 201 -19.86 -54.52 11.48
N MET A 202 -20.64 -54.25 10.43
CA MET A 202 -20.49 -53.08 9.57
C MET A 202 -21.43 -51.93 9.91
N LEU A 203 -22.58 -52.23 10.51
CA LEU A 203 -23.60 -51.25 10.86
C LEU A 203 -23.54 -50.93 12.36
N THR A 204 -23.80 -49.67 12.70
CA THR A 204 -23.88 -49.29 14.11
C THR A 204 -25.17 -49.84 14.75
N PRO A 205 -25.18 -50.09 16.08
CA PRO A 205 -26.38 -50.55 16.77
C PRO A 205 -27.60 -49.65 16.55
N GLU A 206 -27.39 -48.34 16.42
CA GLU A 206 -28.44 -47.35 16.14
C GLU A 206 -29.05 -47.55 14.74
N THR A 207 -28.24 -47.90 13.76
CA THR A 207 -28.70 -48.16 12.38
C THR A 207 -29.54 -49.43 12.33
N ILE A 208 -29.12 -50.47 13.05
CA ILE A 208 -29.86 -51.74 13.15
C ILE A 208 -31.22 -51.51 13.85
N ALA A 209 -31.24 -50.73 14.93
CA ALA A 209 -32.47 -50.37 15.63
C ALA A 209 -33.44 -49.61 14.73
N LEU A 210 -32.96 -48.65 13.93
CA LEU A 210 -33.78 -47.91 12.97
C LEU A 210 -34.41 -48.82 11.91
N ILE A 211 -33.66 -49.81 11.41
CA ILE A 211 -34.17 -50.79 10.43
C ILE A 211 -35.29 -51.63 11.06
N LYS A 212 -35.09 -52.14 12.28
CA LYS A 212 -36.09 -52.92 13.01
C LYS A 212 -37.35 -52.12 13.26
N GLU A 213 -37.22 -50.88 13.76
CA GLU A 213 -38.37 -49.99 13.97
C GLU A 213 -39.16 -49.74 12.68
N ARG A 214 -38.45 -49.55 11.56
CA ARG A 214 -39.11 -49.35 10.27
C ARG A 214 -39.89 -50.59 9.82
N ILE A 215 -39.38 -51.78 10.10
CA ILE A 215 -40.02 -53.06 9.76
C ILE A 215 -41.20 -53.34 10.69
N ASP A 216 -41.07 -53.06 11.99
CA ASP A 216 -42.16 -53.19 12.98
C ASP A 216 -43.37 -52.33 12.56
N ARG A 217 -43.14 -51.12 12.03
CA ARG A 217 -44.20 -50.26 11.48
C ARG A 217 -44.90 -50.85 10.24
N GLN A 218 -44.28 -51.79 9.53
CA GLN A 218 -44.88 -52.47 8.37
C GLN A 218 -45.65 -53.75 8.76
N VAL A 219 -45.49 -54.25 9.99
CA VAL A 219 -46.18 -55.48 10.44
C VAL A 219 -47.70 -55.33 10.35
N GLY A 220 -48.26 -54.20 10.80
CA GLY A 220 -49.70 -53.94 10.72
C GLY A 220 -50.23 -53.98 9.28
N PRO A 221 -49.71 -53.13 8.36
CA PRO A 221 -50.11 -53.18 6.95
C PRO A 221 -49.98 -54.55 6.28
N ILE A 222 -48.92 -55.30 6.60
CA ILE A 222 -48.71 -56.66 6.08
C ILE A 222 -49.78 -57.62 6.65
N ALA A 223 -50.07 -57.54 7.94
CA ALA A 223 -51.09 -58.36 8.59
C ALA A 223 -52.50 -58.09 8.01
N ASP A 224 -52.82 -56.83 7.71
CA ASP A 224 -54.06 -56.46 7.02
C ASP A 224 -54.14 -57.09 5.63
N HIS A 225 -53.06 -57.04 4.84
CA HIS A 225 -53.03 -57.68 3.52
C HIS A 225 -53.15 -59.21 3.62
N LEU A 226 -52.52 -59.83 4.62
CA LEU A 226 -52.65 -61.27 4.85
C LEU A 226 -54.08 -61.64 5.26
N ALA A 227 -54.76 -60.81 6.05
CA ALA A 227 -56.17 -60.99 6.41
C ALA A 227 -57.07 -60.91 5.17
N ASP A 228 -56.84 -59.95 4.29
CA ASP A 228 -57.59 -59.83 3.03
C ASP A 228 -57.38 -61.04 2.11
N ILE A 229 -56.14 -61.54 2.01
CA ILE A 229 -55.83 -62.75 1.23
C ILE A 229 -56.48 -64.00 1.85
N ALA A 230 -56.37 -64.16 3.18
CA ALA A 230 -56.89 -65.32 3.90
C ALA A 230 -58.42 -65.38 3.89
N THR A 231 -59.08 -64.22 3.90
CA THR A 231 -60.53 -64.10 3.81
C THR A 231 -61.04 -64.05 2.36
N SER A 232 -60.19 -64.15 1.34
CA SER A 232 -60.63 -64.11 -0.05
C SER A 232 -61.49 -65.32 -0.45
N PRO A 233 -62.44 -65.18 -1.41
CA PRO A 233 -63.28 -66.29 -1.86
C PRO A 233 -62.48 -67.50 -2.39
N THR A 234 -61.35 -67.23 -3.05
CA THR A 234 -60.46 -68.26 -3.60
C THR A 234 -59.83 -69.09 -2.49
N THR A 235 -59.26 -68.42 -1.47
CA THR A 235 -58.63 -69.10 -0.33
C THR A 235 -59.64 -69.90 0.48
N ARG A 236 -60.84 -69.35 0.72
CA ARG A 236 -61.94 -70.08 1.39
C ARG A 236 -62.28 -71.37 0.64
N THR A 237 -62.46 -71.30 -0.68
CA THR A 237 -62.77 -72.47 -1.49
C THR A 237 -61.67 -73.53 -1.39
N GLN A 238 -60.39 -73.12 -1.47
CA GLN A 238 -59.26 -74.03 -1.31
C GLN A 238 -59.23 -74.69 0.06
N ILE A 239 -59.37 -73.92 1.15
CA ILE A 239 -59.44 -74.45 2.52
C ILE A 239 -60.60 -75.44 2.66
N GLY A 240 -61.78 -75.11 2.15
CA GLY A 240 -62.95 -76.00 2.19
C GLY A 240 -62.70 -77.32 1.45
N THR A 241 -62.05 -77.28 0.27
CA THR A 241 -61.70 -78.52 -0.46
C THR A 241 -60.67 -79.37 0.27
N LEU A 242 -59.68 -78.76 0.92
CA LEU A 242 -58.66 -79.47 1.71
C LEU A 242 -59.28 -80.15 2.93
N ILE A 243 -60.12 -79.43 3.68
CA ILE A 243 -60.80 -80.00 4.86
C ILE A 243 -61.74 -81.13 4.44
N LYS A 244 -62.51 -80.96 3.35
CA LYS A 244 -63.39 -82.03 2.83
C LYS A 244 -62.61 -83.29 2.42
N ARG A 245 -61.43 -83.13 1.84
CA ARG A 245 -60.53 -84.25 1.51
C ARG A 245 -60.04 -84.97 2.78
N GLU A 246 -59.63 -84.23 3.80
CA GLU A 246 -59.20 -84.82 5.07
C GLU A 246 -60.36 -85.56 5.76
N VAL A 247 -61.57 -85.01 5.70
CA VAL A 247 -62.79 -85.66 6.19
C VAL A 247 -63.03 -86.98 5.46
N ASP A 248 -62.75 -87.06 4.16
CA ASP A 248 -62.88 -88.31 3.39
C ASP A 248 -61.86 -89.37 3.76
N ASP A 249 -60.63 -88.94 4.01
CA ASP A 249 -59.54 -89.82 4.42
C ASP A 249 -59.84 -90.39 5.81
N TYR A 250 -60.25 -89.54 6.75
CA TYR A 250 -60.72 -89.97 8.07
C TYR A 250 -61.95 -90.90 7.99
N TYR A 251 -62.89 -90.60 7.08
CA TYR A 251 -64.05 -91.47 6.85
C TYR A 251 -63.67 -92.85 6.37
N ARG A 252 -62.64 -92.99 5.53
CA ARG A 252 -62.20 -94.29 5.04
C ARG A 252 -61.71 -95.18 6.17
N GLU A 253 -60.97 -94.61 7.11
CA GLU A 253 -60.33 -95.33 8.24
C GLU A 253 -61.30 -95.67 9.39
N LEU A 254 -62.49 -95.06 9.43
CA LEU A 254 -63.49 -95.35 10.46
C LEU A 254 -64.07 -96.77 10.36
N SER A 255 -64.21 -97.43 11.52
CA SER A 255 -64.86 -98.74 11.62
C SER A 255 -66.36 -98.66 11.29
N PHE A 256 -66.93 -99.77 10.79
CA PHE A 256 -68.33 -99.83 10.33
C PHE A 256 -69.34 -99.31 11.35
N LEU A 257 -69.19 -99.67 12.64
CA LEU A 257 -70.08 -99.23 13.71
C LEU A 257 -70.04 -97.70 13.92
N LYS A 258 -68.90 -97.03 13.72
CA LYS A 258 -68.78 -95.57 13.87
C LYS A 258 -69.35 -94.80 12.66
N LYS A 259 -69.29 -95.40 11.46
CA LYS A 259 -69.89 -94.86 10.22
C LYS A 259 -71.42 -94.80 10.24
N ILE A 260 -72.06 -95.57 11.13
CA ILE A 260 -73.53 -95.56 11.30
C ILE A 260 -73.99 -94.32 12.07
N PHE A 261 -73.19 -93.85 13.04
CA PHE A 261 -73.56 -92.75 13.93
C PHE A 261 -73.07 -91.37 13.44
N ILE A 262 -72.06 -91.34 12.60
CA ILE A 262 -71.51 -90.11 12.01
C ILE A 262 -71.97 -90.09 10.54
N SER A 263 -72.33 -88.91 9.99
CA SER A 263 -72.70 -88.75 8.57
C SER A 263 -71.69 -87.87 7.84
N ARG A 264 -71.15 -88.35 6.71
CA ARG A 264 -70.18 -87.63 5.87
C ARG A 264 -70.78 -86.35 5.30
N GLU A 265 -72.00 -86.44 4.76
CA GLU A 265 -72.74 -85.30 4.22
C GLU A 265 -73.12 -84.26 5.28
N ARG A 266 -73.25 -84.66 6.55
CA ARG A 266 -73.44 -83.71 7.65
C ARG A 266 -72.15 -82.92 7.90
N ILE A 267 -71.01 -83.61 8.00
CA ILE A 267 -69.71 -82.96 8.23
C ILE A 267 -69.35 -82.06 7.04
N TYR A 268 -69.64 -82.46 5.81
CA TYR A 268 -69.40 -81.61 4.64
C TYR A 268 -70.16 -80.29 4.68
N ARG A 269 -71.43 -80.32 5.10
CA ARG A 269 -72.24 -79.11 5.29
C ARG A 269 -71.74 -78.25 6.43
N GLU A 270 -71.31 -78.87 7.53
CA GLU A 270 -70.68 -78.17 8.65
C GLU A 270 -69.36 -77.52 8.25
N VAL A 271 -68.56 -78.17 7.39
CA VAL A 271 -67.31 -77.60 6.84
C VAL A 271 -67.59 -76.44 5.89
N ASP A 272 -68.58 -76.56 5.01
CA ASP A 272 -68.97 -75.45 4.13
C ASP A 272 -69.48 -74.26 4.93
N ASP A 273 -70.31 -74.49 5.94
CA ASP A 273 -70.78 -73.43 6.82
C ASP A 273 -69.59 -72.80 7.57
N LEU A 274 -68.74 -73.60 8.23
CA LEU A 274 -67.56 -73.13 8.94
C LEU A 274 -66.67 -72.24 8.07
N VAL A 275 -66.39 -72.65 6.83
CA VAL A 275 -65.49 -71.95 5.90
C VAL A 275 -66.09 -70.66 5.35
N HIS A 276 -67.42 -70.58 5.18
CA HIS A 276 -68.08 -69.40 4.63
C HIS A 276 -68.54 -68.40 5.70
N SER A 277 -68.95 -68.88 6.88
CA SER A 277 -69.57 -68.04 7.92
C SER A 277 -68.62 -67.69 9.05
N THR A 278 -67.84 -68.65 9.55
CA THR A 278 -67.16 -68.51 10.85
C THR A 278 -65.66 -68.31 10.72
N LEU A 279 -65.01 -69.06 9.81
CA LEU A 279 -63.56 -69.05 9.62
C LEU A 279 -63.03 -67.69 9.14
N PRO A 280 -63.66 -66.97 8.18
CA PRO A 280 -63.14 -65.68 7.72
C PRO A 280 -63.10 -64.64 8.83
N SER A 281 -64.17 -64.52 9.62
CA SER A 281 -64.22 -63.56 10.74
C SER A 281 -63.21 -63.89 11.83
N ARG A 282 -63.01 -65.17 12.16
CA ARG A 282 -62.01 -65.59 13.15
C ARG A 282 -60.57 -65.38 12.69
N VAL A 283 -60.29 -65.62 11.41
CA VAL A 283 -58.96 -65.41 10.84
C VAL A 283 -58.66 -63.92 10.70
N ASP A 284 -59.63 -63.10 10.31
CA ASP A 284 -59.50 -61.64 10.27
C ASP A 284 -59.23 -61.05 11.67
N GLU A 285 -60.02 -61.45 12.67
CA GLU A 285 -59.84 -61.02 14.06
C GLU A 285 -58.47 -61.42 14.63
N TYR A 286 -58.00 -62.64 14.32
CA TYR A 286 -56.69 -63.10 14.76
C TYR A 286 -55.54 -62.35 14.08
N LEU A 287 -55.58 -62.22 12.74
CA LEU A 287 -54.51 -61.59 11.96
C LEU A 287 -54.42 -60.08 12.21
N ARG A 288 -55.55 -59.40 12.40
CA ARG A 288 -55.58 -57.97 12.78
C ARG A 288 -55.44 -57.75 14.29
N GLY A 289 -55.38 -58.83 15.06
CA GLY A 289 -55.23 -58.80 16.51
C GLY A 289 -53.82 -58.41 16.96
N ALA A 290 -53.73 -57.82 18.16
CA ALA A 290 -52.45 -57.44 18.75
C ALA A 290 -51.52 -58.65 19.00
N ALA A 291 -52.09 -59.84 19.25
CA ALA A 291 -51.32 -61.07 19.47
C ALA A 291 -50.52 -61.48 18.23
N PHE A 292 -51.15 -61.51 17.06
CA PHE A 292 -50.46 -61.82 15.80
C PHE A 292 -49.40 -60.77 15.47
N ALA A 293 -49.72 -59.48 15.64
CA ALA A 293 -48.76 -58.39 15.39
C ALA A 293 -47.52 -58.50 16.30
N GLN A 294 -47.68 -58.91 17.56
CA GLN A 294 -46.58 -59.14 18.48
C GLN A 294 -45.73 -60.35 18.06
N GLU A 295 -46.36 -61.47 17.73
CA GLU A 295 -45.66 -62.68 17.26
C GLU A 295 -44.92 -62.43 15.94
N ALA A 296 -45.56 -61.74 15.00
CA ALA A 296 -44.97 -61.36 13.72
C ALA A 296 -43.78 -60.41 13.89
N THR A 297 -43.89 -59.42 14.78
CA THR A 297 -42.79 -58.51 15.14
C THR A 297 -41.59 -59.28 15.69
N VAL A 298 -41.80 -60.19 16.63
CA VAL A 298 -40.72 -61.02 17.20
C VAL A 298 -40.09 -61.92 16.14
N PHE A 299 -40.92 -62.54 15.28
CA PHE A 299 -40.46 -63.37 14.19
C PHE A 299 -39.63 -62.58 13.17
N LEU A 300 -40.09 -61.41 12.73
CA LEU A 300 -39.35 -60.56 11.79
C LEU A 300 -38.05 -60.05 12.40
N ASN A 301 -38.05 -59.61 13.66
CA ASN A 301 -36.84 -59.16 14.33
C ASN A 301 -35.79 -60.26 14.46
N SER A 302 -36.19 -61.49 14.82
CA SER A 302 -35.27 -62.64 14.83
C SER A 302 -34.78 -63.02 13.42
N THR A 303 -35.61 -62.85 12.40
CA THR A 303 -35.22 -63.07 11.00
C THR A 303 -34.20 -62.03 10.53
N ILE A 304 -34.40 -60.76 10.89
CA ILE A 304 -33.44 -59.68 10.62
C ILE A 304 -32.12 -59.98 11.34
N ASP A 305 -32.16 -60.37 12.62
CA ASP A 305 -30.95 -60.69 13.38
C ASP A 305 -30.17 -61.84 12.73
N ASN A 306 -30.85 -62.92 12.35
CA ASN A 306 -30.23 -64.04 11.65
C ASN A 306 -29.66 -63.64 10.29
N LEU A 307 -30.38 -62.82 9.52
CA LEU A 307 -29.89 -62.33 8.22
C LEU A 307 -28.66 -61.44 8.39
N MET A 308 -28.66 -60.54 9.38
CA MET A 308 -27.58 -59.61 9.63
C MET A 308 -26.31 -60.31 10.15
N GLN A 309 -26.45 -61.42 10.87
CA GLN A 309 -25.34 -62.24 11.37
C GLN A 309 -24.67 -63.11 10.28
N ARG A 310 -25.35 -63.33 9.15
CA ARG A 310 -24.78 -64.12 8.05
C ARG A 310 -23.68 -63.34 7.32
N PRO A 311 -22.59 -64.02 6.90
CA PRO A 311 -21.55 -63.41 6.08
C PRO A 311 -22.10 -62.85 4.77
N LEU A 312 -21.66 -61.66 4.36
CA LEU A 312 -22.15 -61.00 3.15
C LEU A 312 -21.94 -61.82 1.88
N ASN A 313 -20.82 -62.53 1.77
CA ASN A 313 -20.53 -63.41 0.66
C ASN A 313 -21.53 -64.57 0.50
N GLU A 314 -22.14 -65.05 1.59
CA GLU A 314 -23.17 -66.09 1.53
C GLU A 314 -24.53 -65.54 1.12
N ILE A 315 -24.82 -64.28 1.45
CA ILE A 315 -26.07 -63.61 1.07
C ILE A 315 -26.01 -63.20 -0.40
N ILE A 316 -24.90 -62.58 -0.80
CA ILE A 316 -24.69 -62.07 -2.17
C ILE A 316 -24.40 -63.22 -3.14
N GLY A 317 -23.72 -64.28 -2.70
CA GLY A 317 -23.44 -65.46 -3.52
C GLY A 317 -24.69 -66.26 -3.94
N GLN A 318 -25.86 -65.96 -3.37
CA GLN A 318 -27.15 -66.55 -3.78
C GLN A 318 -27.81 -65.80 -4.94
N VAL A 319 -27.28 -64.64 -5.34
CA VAL A 319 -27.81 -63.84 -6.45
C VAL A 319 -27.22 -64.34 -7.78
N PRO A 320 -28.04 -64.63 -8.81
CA PRO A 320 -27.53 -64.99 -10.14
C PRO A 320 -26.61 -63.91 -10.71
N SER A 321 -25.51 -64.31 -11.34
CA SER A 321 -24.47 -63.39 -11.84
C SER A 321 -25.02 -62.28 -12.75
N GLU A 322 -26.02 -62.58 -13.59
CA GLU A 322 -26.66 -61.60 -14.48
C GLU A 322 -27.43 -60.49 -13.71
N LYS A 323 -28.14 -60.87 -12.64
CA LYS A 323 -28.84 -59.91 -11.77
C LYS A 323 -27.85 -59.09 -10.96
N PHE A 324 -26.73 -59.70 -10.56
CA PHE A 324 -25.68 -59.01 -9.81
C PHE A 324 -25.00 -57.91 -10.64
N GLU A 325 -24.68 -58.18 -11.91
CA GLU A 325 -24.15 -57.16 -12.83
C GLU A 325 -25.16 -56.03 -13.09
N THR A 326 -26.46 -56.36 -13.16
CA THR A 326 -27.52 -55.34 -13.28
C THR A 326 -27.56 -54.42 -12.06
N ILE A 327 -27.43 -54.98 -10.85
CA ILE A 327 -27.38 -54.20 -9.59
C ILE A 327 -26.17 -53.26 -9.58
N LYS A 328 -24.99 -53.72 -10.02
CA LYS A 328 -23.79 -52.87 -10.13
C LYS A 328 -24.03 -51.70 -11.08
N HIS A 329 -24.58 -51.96 -12.26
CA HIS A 329 -24.89 -50.91 -13.24
C HIS A 329 -25.93 -49.91 -12.72
N GLU A 330 -27.01 -50.38 -12.10
CA GLU A 330 -28.02 -49.48 -11.52
C GLU A 330 -27.46 -48.65 -10.36
N ALA A 331 -26.64 -49.24 -9.49
CA ALA A 331 -25.99 -48.53 -8.40
C ALA A 331 -25.05 -47.44 -8.93
N ALA A 332 -24.25 -47.76 -9.96
CA ALA A 332 -23.37 -46.80 -10.62
C ALA A 332 -24.16 -45.68 -11.29
N ALA A 333 -25.21 -46.00 -12.05
CA ALA A 333 -26.05 -45.02 -12.72
C ALA A 333 -26.72 -44.06 -11.73
N ARG A 334 -27.24 -44.59 -10.60
CA ARG A 334 -27.80 -43.76 -9.52
C ARG A 334 -26.76 -42.84 -8.88
N LEU A 335 -25.54 -43.34 -8.65
CA LEU A 335 -24.44 -42.52 -8.12
C LEU A 335 -24.05 -41.41 -9.10
N VAL A 336 -23.96 -41.71 -10.40
CA VAL A 336 -23.69 -40.70 -11.44
C VAL A 336 -24.80 -39.65 -11.47
N ALA A 337 -26.07 -40.07 -11.43
CA ALA A 337 -27.20 -39.15 -11.40
C ALA A 337 -27.20 -38.26 -10.15
N MET A 338 -26.83 -38.81 -8.99
CA MET A 338 -26.68 -38.06 -7.75
C MET A 338 -25.51 -37.05 -7.83
N ILE A 339 -24.35 -37.44 -8.34
CA ILE A 339 -23.20 -36.55 -8.48
C ILE A 339 -23.47 -35.43 -9.49
N ARG A 340 -24.25 -35.72 -10.55
CA ARG A 340 -24.72 -34.74 -11.55
C ARG A 340 -25.85 -33.85 -11.06
N SER A 341 -26.37 -34.09 -9.87
CA SER A 341 -27.51 -33.34 -9.37
C SER A 341 -27.08 -31.90 -9.02
N PRO A 342 -27.97 -30.90 -9.24
CA PRO A 342 -27.67 -29.51 -8.90
C PRO A 342 -27.43 -29.33 -7.38
N GLU A 343 -28.00 -30.19 -6.54
CA GLU A 343 -27.80 -30.20 -5.10
C GLU A 343 -26.35 -30.55 -4.72
N VAL A 344 -25.74 -31.55 -5.37
CA VAL A 344 -24.34 -31.92 -5.13
C VAL A 344 -23.40 -30.85 -5.65
N ALA A 345 -23.65 -30.30 -6.85
CA ALA A 345 -22.85 -29.21 -7.40
C ALA A 345 -22.88 -27.95 -6.50
N GLY A 346 -24.07 -27.57 -5.99
CA GLY A 346 -24.21 -26.48 -5.03
C GLY A 346 -23.52 -26.77 -3.69
N SER A 347 -23.57 -28.01 -3.22
CA SER A 347 -22.90 -28.45 -1.99
C SER A 347 -21.38 -28.35 -2.10
N VAL A 348 -20.80 -28.64 -3.28
CA VAL A 348 -19.36 -28.45 -3.53
C VAL A 348 -18.96 -27.00 -3.35
N ARG A 349 -19.74 -26.06 -3.90
CA ARG A 349 -19.48 -24.61 -3.73
C ARG A 349 -19.56 -24.20 -2.25
N THR A 350 -20.61 -24.61 -1.55
CA THR A 350 -20.77 -24.29 -0.12
C THR A 350 -19.62 -24.85 0.71
N TYR A 351 -19.27 -26.12 0.53
CA TYR A 351 -18.17 -26.76 1.24
C TYR A 351 -16.83 -26.08 0.96
N LEU A 352 -16.55 -25.74 -0.31
CA LEU A 352 -15.34 -25.01 -0.67
C LEU A 352 -15.33 -23.59 -0.08
N SER A 353 -16.47 -22.90 -0.07
CA SER A 353 -16.60 -21.57 0.53
C SER A 353 -16.32 -21.62 2.04
N GLU A 354 -16.94 -22.54 2.76
CA GLU A 354 -16.71 -22.72 4.21
C GLU A 354 -15.26 -23.12 4.50
N ALA A 355 -14.68 -24.01 3.69
CA ALA A 355 -13.28 -24.38 3.81
C ALA A 355 -12.36 -23.17 3.60
N LEU A 356 -12.62 -22.35 2.58
CA LEU A 356 -11.86 -21.11 2.34
C LEU A 356 -12.04 -20.10 3.48
N GLU A 357 -13.26 -19.91 3.98
CA GLU A 357 -13.55 -19.01 5.10
C GLU A 357 -12.80 -19.40 6.38
N ARG A 358 -12.68 -20.71 6.65
CA ARG A 358 -11.87 -21.22 7.77
C ARG A 358 -10.38 -20.92 7.61
N LEU A 359 -9.88 -20.83 6.38
CA LEU A 359 -8.47 -20.56 6.07
C LEU A 359 -8.16 -19.05 5.95
N ARG A 360 -9.17 -18.17 5.80
CA ARG A 360 -9.01 -16.71 5.75
C ARG A 360 -8.30 -16.09 6.96
N PRO A 361 -8.64 -16.44 8.23
CA PRO A 361 -8.02 -15.81 9.39
C PRO A 361 -6.58 -16.28 9.63
N GLU A 362 -6.19 -17.42 9.07
CA GLU A 362 -4.88 -18.02 9.23
C GLU A 362 -3.81 -17.22 8.47
N THR A 363 -2.62 -17.19 9.05
CA THR A 363 -1.42 -16.64 8.42
C THR A 363 -0.87 -17.59 7.36
N LEU A 364 -0.14 -17.06 6.38
CA LEU A 364 0.56 -17.90 5.41
C LEU A 364 1.54 -18.88 6.09
N ARG A 365 2.09 -18.51 7.26
CA ARG A 365 2.91 -19.40 8.10
C ARG A 365 2.11 -20.61 8.59
N GLU A 366 0.94 -20.40 9.15
CA GLU A 366 0.06 -21.45 9.66
C GLU A 366 -0.42 -22.37 8.53
N LEU A 367 -0.83 -21.80 7.40
CA LEU A 367 -1.26 -22.56 6.21
C LEU A 367 -0.14 -23.46 5.66
N LEU A 368 1.10 -22.96 5.61
CA LEU A 368 2.25 -23.78 5.23
C LEU A 368 2.57 -24.87 6.26
N ALA A 369 2.39 -24.58 7.55
CA ALA A 369 2.60 -25.54 8.62
C ALA A 369 1.57 -26.67 8.61
N MET A 370 0.32 -26.38 8.22
CA MET A 370 -0.73 -27.38 8.02
C MET A 370 -0.35 -28.42 6.93
N LEU A 371 0.39 -28.02 5.90
CA LEU A 371 0.92 -28.94 4.88
C LEU A 371 2.12 -29.74 5.40
N ASN A 372 3.12 -29.03 5.95
CA ASN A 372 4.29 -29.62 6.60
C ASN A 372 4.99 -28.56 7.47
N PRO A 373 5.36 -28.86 8.73
CA PRO A 373 6.05 -27.92 9.62
C PRO A 373 7.33 -27.30 9.03
N GLU A 374 8.03 -28.00 8.13
CA GLU A 374 9.27 -27.53 7.50
C GLU A 374 9.06 -26.71 6.22
N SER A 375 7.82 -26.57 5.72
CA SER A 375 7.53 -25.92 4.44
C SER A 375 8.09 -24.50 4.35
N ALA A 376 7.93 -23.71 5.42
CA ALA A 376 8.46 -22.34 5.49
C ALA A 376 9.99 -22.32 5.33
N GLN A 377 10.69 -23.24 5.99
CA GLN A 377 12.15 -23.32 5.91
C GLN A 377 12.61 -23.80 4.54
N ARG A 378 11.88 -24.75 3.93
CA ARG A 378 12.14 -25.22 2.56
C ARG A 378 11.97 -24.11 1.54
N VAL A 379 10.92 -23.29 1.66
CA VAL A 379 10.71 -22.12 0.78
C VAL A 379 11.85 -21.12 0.91
N LYS A 380 12.27 -20.80 2.15
CA LYS A 380 13.42 -19.91 2.40
C LYS A 380 14.71 -20.46 1.78
N ALA A 381 15.01 -21.73 2.01
CA ALA A 381 16.21 -22.38 1.48
C ALA A 381 16.19 -22.45 -0.06
N PHE A 382 15.04 -22.80 -0.65
CA PHE A 382 14.85 -22.87 -2.09
C PHE A 382 15.04 -21.50 -2.75
N LEU A 383 14.38 -20.45 -2.22
CA LEU A 383 14.49 -19.10 -2.76
C LEU A 383 15.88 -18.51 -2.58
N THR A 384 16.52 -18.75 -1.43
CA THR A 384 17.91 -18.34 -1.19
C THR A 384 18.84 -19.01 -2.20
N LYS A 385 18.79 -20.34 -2.32
CA LYS A 385 19.63 -21.09 -3.26
C LYS A 385 19.39 -20.66 -4.70
N SER A 386 18.13 -20.49 -5.10
CA SER A 386 17.76 -20.07 -6.46
C SER A 386 18.32 -18.69 -6.78
N LEU A 387 18.16 -17.72 -5.87
CA LEU A 387 18.64 -16.36 -6.06
C LEU A 387 20.17 -16.29 -6.09
N LEU A 388 20.85 -17.02 -5.21
CA LEU A 388 22.32 -17.13 -5.23
C LEU A 388 22.82 -17.77 -6.52
N THR A 389 22.15 -18.83 -6.98
CA THR A 389 22.50 -19.50 -8.24
C THR A 389 22.37 -18.54 -9.42
N VAL A 390 21.30 -17.73 -9.46
CA VAL A 390 21.12 -16.72 -10.52
C VAL A 390 22.18 -15.62 -10.42
N LEU A 391 22.46 -15.09 -9.23
CA LEU A 391 23.41 -13.98 -9.04
C LEU A 391 24.87 -14.39 -9.26
N ALA A 392 25.21 -15.65 -9.00
CA ALA A 392 26.56 -16.18 -9.24
C ALA A 392 26.89 -16.44 -10.72
N ARG A 393 25.88 -16.41 -11.62
CA ARG A 393 26.10 -16.62 -13.07
C ARG A 393 26.84 -15.43 -13.67
N ASP A 394 27.83 -15.73 -14.51
CA ASP A 394 28.58 -14.71 -15.27
C ASP A 394 27.66 -13.87 -16.16
N ASP A 395 26.60 -14.48 -16.71
CA ASP A 395 25.60 -13.78 -17.51
C ASP A 395 24.86 -12.68 -16.71
N THR A 396 24.60 -12.92 -15.42
CA THR A 396 23.94 -11.96 -14.55
C THR A 396 24.84 -10.76 -14.27
N ALA A 397 26.12 -10.99 -13.98
CA ALA A 397 27.10 -9.93 -13.82
C ALA A 397 27.25 -9.10 -15.12
N ARG A 398 27.29 -9.76 -16.28
CA ARG A 398 27.30 -9.08 -17.59
C ARG A 398 26.04 -8.25 -17.83
N THR A 399 24.87 -8.77 -17.46
CA THR A 399 23.59 -8.06 -17.61
C THR A 399 23.53 -6.83 -16.71
N ILE A 400 23.92 -6.96 -15.44
CA ILE A 400 24.02 -5.82 -14.51
C ILE A 400 24.99 -4.78 -15.05
N ASN A 401 26.14 -5.22 -15.56
CA ASN A 401 27.12 -4.31 -16.16
C ASN A 401 26.57 -3.60 -17.40
N ALA A 402 25.90 -4.31 -18.31
CA ALA A 402 25.28 -3.70 -19.50
C ALA A 402 24.22 -2.66 -19.12
N ILE A 403 23.41 -2.93 -18.10
CA ILE A 403 22.44 -1.97 -17.56
C ILE A 403 23.17 -0.75 -17.01
N LEU A 404 24.21 -0.93 -16.19
CA LEU A 404 24.97 0.18 -15.61
C LEU A 404 25.68 1.02 -16.67
N SER A 405 26.34 0.37 -17.64
CA SER A 405 26.98 1.06 -18.77
C SER A 405 25.96 1.89 -19.54
N SER A 406 24.79 1.33 -19.85
CA SER A 406 23.71 2.06 -20.52
C SER A 406 23.18 3.24 -19.69
N GLN A 407 23.03 3.09 -18.37
CA GLN A 407 22.62 4.20 -17.49
C GLN A 407 23.69 5.31 -17.43
N ILE A 408 24.98 4.94 -17.37
CA ILE A 408 26.08 5.89 -17.38
C ILE A 408 26.13 6.63 -18.72
N GLU A 409 26.05 5.92 -19.84
CA GLU A 409 26.01 6.54 -21.18
C GLU A 409 24.81 7.47 -21.33
N ARG A 410 23.62 7.02 -20.89
CA ARG A 410 22.42 7.84 -20.88
C ARG A 410 22.61 9.10 -20.05
N PHE A 411 23.23 9.00 -18.88
CA PHE A 411 23.51 10.17 -18.04
C PHE A 411 24.50 11.14 -18.69
N LEU A 412 25.46 10.64 -19.47
CA LEU A 412 26.45 11.46 -20.14
C LEU A 412 25.92 12.18 -21.39
N VAL A 413 25.02 11.53 -22.13
CA VAL A 413 24.49 12.00 -23.42
C VAL A 413 23.14 12.71 -23.28
N ALA A 414 22.33 12.36 -22.28
CA ALA A 414 21.05 13.02 -22.07
C ALA A 414 21.26 14.50 -21.68
N PRO A 415 20.47 15.43 -22.24
CA PRO A 415 20.48 16.81 -21.79
C PRO A 415 20.04 16.85 -20.33
N ILE A 416 20.83 17.53 -19.50
CA ILE A 416 20.51 17.75 -18.08
C ILE A 416 19.17 18.51 -17.98
N GLY A 417 18.87 19.36 -18.96
CA GLY A 417 17.61 20.09 -19.04
C GLY A 417 17.53 21.13 -17.93
N ARG A 418 16.31 21.39 -17.45
CA ARG A 418 16.09 22.32 -16.34
C ARG A 418 16.30 21.59 -15.02
N LEU A 419 17.26 22.06 -14.24
CA LEU A 419 17.54 21.52 -12.92
C LEU A 419 16.37 21.73 -11.95
N ALA A 420 15.54 22.75 -12.19
CA ALA A 420 14.30 23.00 -11.44
C ALA A 420 13.32 21.82 -11.49
N ASP A 421 13.23 21.09 -12.60
CA ASP A 421 12.25 20.01 -12.80
C ASP A 421 12.58 18.74 -12.00
N HIS A 422 13.83 18.61 -11.57
CA HIS A 422 14.34 17.43 -10.86
C HIS A 422 14.45 17.65 -9.34
N MET A 423 14.00 18.80 -8.85
CA MET A 423 14.06 19.17 -7.44
C MET A 423 12.66 19.11 -6.80
N PRO A 424 12.54 18.56 -5.58
CA PRO A 424 11.26 18.57 -4.87
C PRO A 424 10.81 20.01 -4.55
N ALA A 425 9.49 20.24 -4.57
CA ALA A 425 8.90 21.55 -4.32
C ALA A 425 9.38 22.12 -2.97
N GLY A 426 9.84 23.38 -2.98
CA GLY A 426 10.39 24.08 -1.82
C GLY A 426 11.82 23.72 -1.40
N ALA A 427 12.49 22.78 -2.09
CA ALA A 427 13.91 22.50 -1.82
C ALA A 427 14.82 23.68 -2.21
N ILE A 428 14.47 24.38 -3.29
CA ILE A 428 15.22 25.55 -3.79
C ILE A 428 15.16 26.69 -2.77
N GLU A 429 13.98 26.99 -2.24
CA GLU A 429 13.79 28.04 -1.24
C GLU A 429 14.60 27.76 0.03
N LYS A 430 14.59 26.51 0.51
CA LYS A 430 15.39 26.08 1.67
C LYS A 430 16.90 26.19 1.40
N ALA A 431 17.35 25.78 0.22
CA ALA A 431 18.75 25.86 -0.16
C ALA A 431 19.22 27.32 -0.30
N SER A 432 18.42 28.18 -0.94
CA SER A 432 18.69 29.61 -1.06
C SER A 432 18.74 30.31 0.30
N ALA A 433 17.84 29.97 1.22
CA ALA A 433 17.85 30.49 2.58
C ALA A 433 19.12 30.09 3.34
N ALA A 434 19.50 28.80 3.30
CA ALA A 434 20.71 28.30 3.94
C ALA A 434 21.98 28.93 3.34
N LEU A 435 22.04 29.12 2.02
CA LEU A 435 23.16 29.79 1.35
C LEU A 435 23.23 31.27 1.73
N THR A 436 22.09 31.96 1.80
CA THR A 436 21.98 33.37 2.22
C THR A 436 22.50 33.55 3.64
N GLU A 437 22.08 32.69 4.57
CA GLU A 437 22.56 32.70 5.96
C GLU A 437 24.08 32.51 6.01
N LYS A 438 24.61 31.54 5.26
CA LYS A 438 26.04 31.23 5.24
C LYS A 438 26.88 32.36 4.64
N ILE A 439 26.43 32.96 3.53
CA ILE A 439 27.09 34.14 2.92
C ILE A 439 27.03 35.31 3.89
N THR A 440 25.90 35.55 4.54
CA THR A 440 25.73 36.64 5.50
C THR A 440 26.65 36.48 6.71
N ALA A 441 26.74 35.28 7.26
CA ALA A 441 27.66 34.96 8.36
C ALA A 441 29.13 35.17 7.95
N ALA A 442 29.53 34.64 6.80
CA ALA A 442 30.89 34.79 6.29
C ALA A 442 31.25 36.26 6.00
N ALA A 443 30.31 37.04 5.47
CA ALA A 443 30.48 38.47 5.25
C ALA A 443 30.58 39.24 6.57
N ARG A 444 29.76 38.92 7.58
CA ARG A 444 29.81 39.55 8.90
C ARG A 444 31.16 39.34 9.58
N GLU A 445 31.77 38.18 9.38
CA GLU A 445 33.09 37.83 9.92
C GLU A 445 34.25 38.51 9.17
N ARG A 446 34.20 38.54 7.82
CA ARG A 446 35.36 38.96 6.99
C ARG A 446 35.31 40.39 6.47
N LEU A 447 34.12 40.96 6.27
CA LEU A 447 33.96 42.30 5.73
C LEU A 447 34.53 43.41 6.65
N PRO A 448 34.48 43.31 8.00
CA PRO A 448 35.11 44.30 8.86
C PRO A 448 36.60 44.49 8.57
N ALA A 449 37.35 43.40 8.41
CA ALA A 449 38.78 43.47 8.10
C ALA A 449 39.03 44.14 6.74
N ALA A 450 38.22 43.83 5.73
CA ALA A 450 38.31 44.45 4.40
C ALA A 450 37.94 45.95 4.43
N LEU A 451 36.98 46.36 5.26
CA LEU A 451 36.60 47.77 5.41
C LEU A 451 37.68 48.59 6.14
N ALA A 452 38.44 47.98 7.04
CA ALA A 452 39.54 48.65 7.74
C ALA A 452 40.70 49.02 6.80
N GLU A 453 40.90 48.27 5.72
CA GLU A 453 41.90 48.57 4.68
C GLU A 453 41.42 49.67 3.70
N PHE A 454 40.12 50.02 3.72
CA PHE A 454 39.54 51.00 2.81
C PHE A 454 39.56 52.41 3.39
N ASP A 455 40.52 53.23 2.97
CA ASP A 455 40.68 54.62 3.43
C ASP A 455 39.64 55.58 2.82
N VAL A 456 38.47 55.67 3.45
CA VAL A 456 37.40 56.63 3.08
C VAL A 456 37.87 58.07 3.28
N GLY A 457 38.62 58.35 4.34
CA GLY A 457 39.08 59.69 4.68
C GLY A 457 40.02 60.26 3.62
N GLY A 458 41.00 59.46 3.18
CA GLY A 458 41.90 59.79 2.09
C GLY A 458 41.19 59.96 0.75
N LEU A 459 40.19 59.11 0.46
CA LEU A 459 39.37 59.24 -0.76
C LEU A 459 38.59 60.56 -0.78
N VAL A 460 37.95 60.93 0.33
CA VAL A 460 37.20 62.19 0.46
C VAL A 460 38.15 63.38 0.39
N ARG A 461 39.30 63.33 1.10
CA ARG A 461 40.34 64.36 1.03
C ARG A 461 40.76 64.62 -0.42
N LYS A 462 41.06 63.55 -1.17
CA LYS A 462 41.44 63.66 -2.59
C LYS A 462 40.32 64.28 -3.42
N LYS A 463 39.07 63.86 -3.23
CA LYS A 463 37.92 64.41 -3.95
C LYS A 463 37.65 65.88 -3.64
N VAL A 464 37.80 66.31 -2.39
CA VAL A 464 37.64 67.73 -2.00
C VAL A 464 38.79 68.58 -2.56
N SER A 465 40.02 68.07 -2.54
CA SER A 465 41.20 68.72 -3.14
C SER A 465 41.17 68.80 -4.66
N GLU A 466 40.39 67.96 -5.34
CA GLU A 466 40.20 68.01 -6.80
C GLU A 466 38.92 68.77 -7.20
N TYR A 467 38.03 69.07 -6.24
CA TYR A 467 36.73 69.68 -6.51
C TYR A 467 36.86 71.14 -7.00
N PRO A 468 36.25 71.53 -8.13
CA PRO A 468 36.38 72.88 -8.69
C PRO A 468 36.01 73.98 -7.66
N ILE A 469 36.85 75.00 -7.55
CA ILE A 469 36.70 76.08 -6.55
C ILE A 469 35.43 76.90 -6.83
N GLU A 470 35.09 77.06 -8.11
CA GLU A 470 33.92 77.79 -8.58
C GLU A 470 32.63 77.15 -8.05
N LYS A 471 32.59 75.82 -8.00
CA LYS A 471 31.45 75.07 -7.46
C LYS A 471 31.39 75.12 -5.93
N LEU A 472 32.55 75.13 -5.26
CA LEU A 472 32.62 75.34 -3.81
C LEU A 472 32.10 76.73 -3.42
N GLU A 473 32.47 77.75 -4.19
CA GLU A 473 31.96 79.10 -4.01
C GLU A 473 30.46 79.18 -4.25
N GLU A 474 29.95 78.55 -5.32
CA GLU A 474 28.50 78.51 -5.61
C GLU A 474 27.72 77.85 -4.46
N LEU A 475 28.21 76.72 -3.92
CA LEU A 475 27.60 76.04 -2.78
C LEU A 475 27.57 76.93 -1.52
N VAL A 476 28.69 77.59 -1.21
CA VAL A 476 28.78 78.45 -0.03
C VAL A 476 27.94 79.72 -0.21
N LEU A 477 27.90 80.31 -1.40
CA LEU A 477 27.05 81.45 -1.71
C LEU A 477 25.57 81.08 -1.62
N LEU A 478 25.18 79.90 -2.11
CA LEU A 478 23.79 79.42 -2.04
C LEU A 478 23.32 79.31 -0.60
N VAL A 479 24.14 78.73 0.29
CA VAL A 479 23.83 78.64 1.73
C VAL A 479 23.87 80.02 2.39
N ALA A 480 24.89 80.83 2.11
CA ALA A 480 25.07 82.13 2.75
C ALA A 480 23.99 83.15 2.36
N GLN A 481 23.54 83.18 1.10
CA GLN A 481 22.45 84.07 0.66
C GLN A 481 21.16 83.85 1.46
N HIS A 482 20.89 82.62 1.88
CA HIS A 482 19.73 82.31 2.72
C HIS A 482 19.87 82.91 4.13
N HIS A 483 21.06 82.83 4.72
CA HIS A 483 21.32 83.35 6.07
C HIS A 483 21.55 84.88 6.10
N LEU A 484 22.07 85.48 5.03
CA LEU A 484 22.32 86.93 4.94
C LEU A 484 21.03 87.75 5.04
N LYS A 485 19.91 87.28 4.47
CA LYS A 485 18.59 87.92 4.62
C LYS A 485 18.13 87.96 6.07
N THR A 486 18.42 86.91 6.83
CA THR A 486 18.09 86.85 8.27
C THR A 486 18.91 87.87 9.04
N ILE A 487 20.21 87.99 8.74
CA ILE A 487 21.10 88.98 9.37
C ILE A 487 20.67 90.42 9.02
N GLU A 488 20.21 90.66 7.79
CA GLU A 488 19.67 91.95 7.38
C GLU A 488 18.45 92.36 8.20
N LEU A 489 17.52 91.43 8.44
CA LEU A 489 16.34 91.67 9.27
C LEU A 489 16.73 92.01 10.72
N PHE A 490 17.66 91.27 11.31
CA PHE A 490 18.20 91.58 12.65
C PHE A 490 18.90 92.93 12.71
N GLY A 491 19.70 93.27 11.68
CA GLY A 491 20.37 94.56 11.57
C GLY A 491 19.41 95.74 11.45
N ALA A 492 18.31 95.57 10.70
CA ALA A 492 17.26 96.58 10.59
C ALA A 492 16.54 96.80 11.93
N ILE A 493 16.26 95.72 12.67
CA ILE A 493 15.68 95.78 14.01
C ILE A 493 16.62 96.53 14.96
N ILE A 494 17.90 96.15 15.04
CA ILE A 494 18.88 96.79 15.93
C ILE A 494 19.09 98.28 15.56
N GLY A 495 19.18 98.60 14.27
CA GLY A 495 19.31 99.98 13.80
C GLY A 495 18.11 100.86 14.18
N LEU A 496 16.89 100.30 14.12
CA LEU A 496 15.68 100.97 14.60
C LEU A 496 15.78 101.28 16.11
N TRP A 497 16.22 100.30 16.91
CA TRP A 497 16.39 100.47 18.36
C TRP A 497 17.43 101.55 18.70
N ILE A 498 18.57 101.56 18.03
CA ILE A 498 19.62 102.57 18.23
C ILE A 498 19.13 103.96 17.79
N GLY A 499 18.44 104.04 16.64
CA GLY A 499 17.87 105.29 16.14
C GLY A 499 16.84 105.91 17.08
N ILE A 500 15.96 105.08 17.67
CA ILE A 500 15.01 105.52 18.70
C ILE A 500 15.78 106.05 19.93
N GLY A 501 16.81 105.33 20.39
CA GLY A 501 17.65 105.75 21.52
C GLY A 501 18.36 107.10 21.26
N GLN A 502 18.91 107.30 20.06
CA GLN A 502 19.56 108.55 19.66
C GLN A 502 18.55 109.71 19.53
N ALA A 503 17.36 109.45 18.98
CA ALA A 503 16.31 110.47 18.89
C ALA A 503 15.86 110.95 20.28
N ILE A 504 15.72 110.03 21.25
CA ILE A 504 15.41 110.36 22.64
C ILE A 504 16.55 111.18 23.28
N TYR A 505 17.81 110.76 23.09
CA TYR A 505 18.98 111.47 23.61
C TYR A 505 19.08 112.90 23.06
N PHE A 506 18.85 113.05 21.75
CA PHE A 506 18.88 114.35 21.09
C PHE A 506 17.73 115.25 21.53
N TRP A 507 16.54 114.68 21.76
CA TRP A 507 15.39 115.41 22.30
C TRP A 507 15.68 115.97 23.70
N PHE A 508 16.38 115.23 24.56
CA PHE A 508 16.75 115.70 25.90
C PHE A 508 17.86 116.77 25.93
N THR A 509 18.70 116.87 24.90
CA THR A 509 19.87 117.77 24.88
C THR A 509 19.68 119.04 24.05
N TYR A 510 18.52 119.21 23.41
CA TYR A 510 18.24 120.36 22.54
C TYR A 510 17.74 121.58 23.34
N VAL A 511 18.62 122.55 23.59
CA VAL A 511 18.26 123.88 24.16
C VAL A 511 18.11 124.89 23.01
N PRO A 512 16.92 125.45 22.75
CA PRO A 512 16.75 126.49 21.74
C PRO A 512 17.32 127.82 22.25
N LYS A 513 18.27 128.42 21.52
CA LYS A 513 18.71 129.80 21.75
C LYS A 513 17.69 130.79 21.17
N ARG A 514 17.05 131.57 22.03
CA ARG A 514 16.72 132.99 21.78
C ARG A 514 16.93 133.78 23.06
#